data_AF-A0AAV5PAL3-F1
#
_entry.id   AF-A0AAV5PAL3-F1
#
_cell.length_a   1.000
_cell.length_b   1.000
_cell.length_c   1.000
_cell.angle_alpha   90.00
_cell.angle_beta   90.00
_cell.angle_gamma   90.00
#
_symmetry.space_group_name_H-M   'P 1'
#
loop_
_entity.id
_entity.type
_entity.pdbx_description
1 polymer ?
#
loop_
_entity_poly.entity_id
_entity_poly.type
_entity_poly.pdbx_seq_one_letter_code
_entity_poly.pdbx_strand_id
1 'polypeptide(L)'
;MTDVLDSTTGGSAVWASPLGRPSWQVDDCPPWCVAVHEEGDHPHDRKHLGPELTVPATTLAAHASPDGVQRDERSASELVVSLHRRDGSHDTWVYVGDGFEQRLEVLLGDMWRIVEAFGHAVEGLPPEA
;
A
#
# COMPACT_ATOMS: atom_id res chain seq x y z
N MET A 1 -7.75 -65.53 9.74
CA MET A 1 -8.91 -65.68 10.64
C MET A 1 -9.03 -64.36 11.38
N THR A 2 -10.09 -63.61 11.06
CA THR A 2 -10.62 -62.36 11.65
C THR A 2 -9.71 -61.12 11.64
N ASP A 3 -9.92 -60.11 10.79
CA ASP A 3 -11.04 -59.13 10.67
C ASP A 3 -11.18 -58.20 11.90
N VAL A 4 -11.00 -56.88 11.69
CA VAL A 4 -12.06 -55.82 11.78
C VAL A 4 -12.02 -55.09 13.14
N LEU A 5 -12.07 -53.76 13.34
CA LEU A 5 -12.25 -52.55 12.53
C LEU A 5 -11.78 -51.31 13.34
N ASP A 6 -11.43 -50.25 12.61
CA ASP A 6 -11.83 -48.83 12.79
C ASP A 6 -11.80 -48.17 14.19
N SER A 7 -10.99 -47.12 14.31
CA SER A 7 -11.37 -45.93 15.07
C SER A 7 -10.74 -44.69 14.41
N THR A 8 -11.44 -44.24 13.38
CA THR A 8 -11.43 -42.91 12.80
C THR A 8 -11.29 -41.83 13.89
N THR A 9 -10.09 -41.27 14.05
CA THR A 9 -9.93 -39.96 14.69
C THR A 9 -10.05 -38.92 13.59
N GLY A 10 -11.27 -38.43 13.39
CA GLY A 10 -11.55 -37.21 12.64
C GLY A 10 -11.02 -36.01 13.41
N GLY A 11 -9.69 -35.84 13.43
CA GLY A 11 -9.08 -34.55 13.69
C GLY A 11 -9.19 -33.74 12.42
N SER A 12 -10.10 -32.78 12.40
CA SER A 12 -10.17 -31.77 11.34
C SER A 12 -8.80 -31.09 11.28
N ALA A 13 -7.96 -31.51 10.34
CA ALA A 13 -6.67 -30.92 10.11
C ALA A 13 -6.94 -29.53 9.54
N VAL A 14 -7.01 -28.54 10.42
CA VAL A 14 -6.69 -27.16 10.07
C VAL A 14 -5.29 -27.22 9.49
N TRP A 15 -5.18 -27.22 8.17
CA TRP A 15 -3.91 -27.19 7.47
C TRP A 15 -3.25 -25.85 7.80
N ALA A 16 -2.38 -25.86 8.82
CA ALA A 16 -1.45 -24.77 9.03
C ALA A 16 -0.54 -24.71 7.79
N SER A 17 -0.65 -23.63 7.02
CA SER A 17 0.21 -23.41 5.85
C SER A 17 1.68 -23.39 6.28
N PRO A 18 2.62 -23.98 5.52
CA PRO A 18 3.92 -24.42 6.04
C PRO A 18 4.93 -23.29 6.38
N LEU A 19 4.52 -22.02 6.43
CA LEU A 19 5.39 -20.86 6.62
C LEU A 19 4.83 -19.78 7.56
N GLY A 20 3.73 -20.02 8.28
CA GLY A 20 3.12 -18.99 9.14
C GLY A 20 2.49 -17.82 8.36
N ARG A 21 2.26 -17.98 7.05
CA ARG A 21 1.53 -17.02 6.22
C ARG A 21 0.01 -17.13 6.46
N PRO A 22 -0.73 -16.01 6.45
CA PRO A 22 -2.17 -16.03 6.62
C PRO A 22 -2.89 -16.69 5.44
N SER A 23 -4.10 -17.19 5.68
CA SER A 23 -4.89 -17.96 4.73
C SER A 23 -5.36 -17.15 3.53
N TRP A 24 -5.47 -15.83 3.69
CA TRP A 24 -5.89 -14.91 2.63
C TRP A 24 -4.78 -14.57 1.65
N GLN A 25 -3.51 -14.78 2.01
CA GLN A 25 -2.38 -14.39 1.19
C GLN A 25 -2.19 -15.39 0.03
N VAL A 26 -2.51 -14.93 -1.18
CA VAL A 26 -2.45 -15.72 -2.42
C VAL A 26 -1.01 -15.86 -2.90
N ASP A 27 -0.26 -14.76 -2.92
CA ASP A 27 1.08 -14.70 -3.48
C ASP A 27 2.15 -14.63 -2.38
N ASP A 28 3.34 -15.19 -2.64
CA ASP A 28 4.48 -14.97 -1.76
C ASP A 28 4.87 -13.48 -1.77
N CYS A 29 5.38 -12.99 -0.63
CA CYS A 29 5.82 -11.61 -0.53
C CYS A 29 6.86 -11.29 -1.62
N PRO A 30 6.66 -10.25 -2.44
CA PRO A 30 7.70 -9.79 -3.33
C PRO A 30 8.91 -9.30 -2.51
N PRO A 31 10.14 -9.32 -3.04
CA PRO A 31 11.35 -9.00 -2.27
C PRO A 31 11.39 -7.60 -1.65
N TRP A 32 10.56 -6.68 -2.14
CA TRP A 32 10.43 -5.32 -1.62
C TRP A 32 9.38 -5.19 -0.51
N CYS A 33 8.56 -6.21 -0.26
CA CYS A 33 7.52 -6.16 0.76
C CYS A 33 8.14 -6.18 2.17
N VAL A 34 7.76 -5.23 3.00
CA VAL A 34 8.15 -5.14 4.42
C VAL A 34 6.94 -5.22 5.36
N ALA A 35 5.73 -5.39 4.82
CA ALA A 35 4.52 -5.55 5.62
C ALA A 35 4.56 -6.87 6.41
N VAL A 36 4.05 -6.80 7.64
CA VAL A 36 3.67 -7.99 8.41
C VAL A 36 2.27 -8.38 7.97
N HIS A 37 2.07 -9.66 7.64
CA HIS A 37 0.79 -10.18 7.20
C HIS A 37 0.23 -11.11 8.27
N GLU A 38 -0.93 -10.75 8.81
CA GLU A 38 -1.60 -11.50 9.87
C GLU A 38 -2.97 -11.99 9.40
N GLU A 39 -3.45 -13.10 9.98
CA GLU A 39 -4.76 -13.67 9.64
C GLU A 39 -5.90 -12.66 9.87
N GLY A 40 -5.74 -11.79 10.87
CA GLY A 40 -6.70 -10.76 11.27
C GLY A 40 -6.69 -9.49 10.42
N ASP A 41 -5.81 -9.38 9.42
CA ASP A 41 -5.71 -8.17 8.61
C ASP A 41 -7.05 -7.83 7.94
N HIS A 42 -7.44 -6.56 8.08
CA HIS A 42 -8.64 -6.05 7.47
C HIS A 42 -8.54 -6.21 5.94
N PRO A 43 -9.63 -6.54 5.21
CA PRO A 43 -9.57 -6.75 3.76
C PRO A 43 -8.93 -5.60 2.94
N HIS A 44 -8.96 -4.37 3.45
CA HIS A 44 -8.29 -3.22 2.81
C HIS A 44 -6.76 -3.20 3.01
N ASP A 45 -6.27 -3.85 4.06
CA ASP A 45 -4.85 -3.90 4.44
C ASP A 45 -4.14 -5.14 3.91
N ARG A 46 -4.88 -6.05 3.26
CA ARG A 46 -4.37 -7.22 2.53
C ARG A 46 -3.67 -6.79 1.24
N LYS A 47 -2.46 -6.26 1.40
CA LYS A 47 -1.61 -5.75 0.35
C LYS A 47 -0.14 -5.88 0.77
N HIS A 48 0.73 -6.10 -0.19
CA HIS A 48 2.15 -5.91 0.01
C HIS A 48 2.48 -4.42 0.05
N LEU A 49 3.35 -4.02 0.97
CA LEU A 49 3.83 -2.64 1.12
C LEU A 49 5.35 -2.60 1.12
N GLY A 50 5.91 -1.66 0.36
CA GLY A 50 7.33 -1.34 0.41
C GLY A 50 7.69 -0.45 1.59
N PRO A 51 8.99 -0.21 1.83
CA PRO A 51 9.44 0.79 2.78
C PRO A 51 8.83 2.15 2.47
N GLU A 52 8.43 2.86 3.52
CA GLU A 52 7.90 4.22 3.41
C GLU A 52 9.03 5.25 3.44
N LEU A 53 9.01 6.17 2.49
CA LEU A 53 9.85 7.36 2.49
C LEU A 53 8.99 8.57 2.83
N THR A 54 9.27 9.20 3.96
CA THR A 54 8.56 10.39 4.42
C THR A 54 9.27 11.66 3.94
N VAL A 55 8.52 12.56 3.32
CA VAL A 55 9.02 13.80 2.72
C VAL A 55 8.23 14.99 3.29
N PRO A 56 8.87 15.87 4.08
CA PRO A 56 8.24 17.10 4.55
C PRO A 56 7.88 18.00 3.37
N ALA A 57 6.65 18.50 3.35
CA ALA A 57 6.14 19.34 2.27
C ALA A 57 5.17 20.40 2.79
N THR A 58 5.05 21.50 2.07
CA THR A 58 3.88 22.39 2.20
C THR A 58 2.91 22.03 1.10
N THR A 59 1.75 21.48 1.45
CA THR A 59 0.73 21.09 0.49
C THR A 59 -0.37 22.13 0.38
N LEU A 60 -0.99 22.19 -0.79
CA LEU A 60 -2.21 22.96 -1.01
C LEU A 60 -3.41 22.03 -0.78
N ALA A 61 -4.32 22.43 0.11
CA ALA A 61 -5.56 21.71 0.36
C ALA A 61 -6.76 22.61 0.05
N ALA A 62 -7.82 22.01 -0.49
CA ALA A 62 -9.08 22.72 -0.68
C ALA A 62 -9.79 22.86 0.67
N HIS A 63 -9.96 24.09 1.14
CA HIS A 63 -10.71 24.40 2.35
C HIS A 63 -12.12 24.84 1.97
N ALA A 64 -13.11 24.01 2.32
CA ALA A 64 -14.51 24.37 2.21
C ALA A 64 -14.88 25.33 3.35
N SER A 65 -14.99 26.62 3.04
CA SER A 65 -15.48 27.61 4.00
C SER A 65 -16.99 27.43 4.25
N PRO A 66 -17.51 27.78 5.45
CA PRO A 66 -18.95 27.69 5.76
C PRO A 66 -19.87 28.50 4.83
N ASP A 67 -19.32 29.49 4.14
CA ASP A 67 -20.02 30.29 3.11
C ASP A 67 -20.09 29.59 1.73
N GLY A 68 -19.55 28.37 1.62
CA GLY A 68 -19.52 27.58 0.38
C GLY A 68 -18.42 27.99 -0.60
N VAL A 69 -17.57 28.95 -0.24
CA VAL A 69 -16.44 29.38 -1.08
C VAL A 69 -15.25 28.45 -0.84
N GLN A 70 -14.79 27.81 -1.92
CA GLN A 70 -13.54 27.05 -1.89
C GLN A 70 -12.37 28.02 -1.81
N ARG A 71 -11.51 27.85 -0.80
CA ARG A 71 -10.25 28.58 -0.68
C ARG A 71 -9.11 27.59 -0.61
N ASP A 72 -8.00 27.98 -1.22
CA ASP A 72 -6.76 27.23 -1.08
C ASP A 72 -6.12 27.54 0.27
N GLU A 73 -5.85 26.50 1.05
CA GLU A 73 -5.13 26.58 2.32
C GLU A 73 -3.78 25.86 2.18
N ARG A 74 -2.72 26.49 2.70
CA ARG A 74 -1.40 25.87 2.78
C ARG A 74 -1.28 25.13 4.10
N SER A 75 -0.92 23.85 4.05
CA SER A 75 -0.67 23.03 5.23
C SER A 75 0.76 22.49 5.21
N ALA A 76 1.43 22.53 6.36
CA ALA A 76 2.63 21.73 6.56
C ALA A 76 2.20 20.26 6.70
N SER A 77 2.76 19.40 5.87
CA SER A 77 2.34 18.01 5.71
C SER A 77 3.56 17.12 5.50
N GLU A 78 3.41 15.83 5.79
CA GLU A 78 4.40 14.81 5.48
C GLU A 78 3.84 13.93 4.37
N LEU A 79 4.50 13.92 3.21
CA LEU A 79 4.12 13.04 2.10
C LEU A 79 4.88 11.73 2.22
N VAL A 80 4.15 10.62 2.20
CA VAL A 80 4.70 9.27 2.15
C VAL A 80 4.80 8.82 0.70
N VAL A 81 5.97 8.31 0.33
CA VAL A 81 6.21 7.61 -0.93
C VAL A 81 6.47 6.14 -0.63
N SER A 82 5.69 5.24 -1.23
CA SER A 82 5.86 3.79 -1.04
C SER A 82 5.32 2.98 -2.21
N LEU A 83 5.78 1.74 -2.33
CA LEU A 83 5.18 0.76 -3.24
C LEU A 83 4.02 0.04 -2.55
N HIS A 84 2.94 -0.22 -3.29
CA HIS A 84 1.93 -1.15 -2.84
C HIS A 84 1.39 -2.03 -3.96
N ARG A 85 0.91 -3.21 -3.58
CA ARG A 85 0.24 -4.16 -4.48
C ARG A 85 -0.81 -4.91 -3.67
N ARG A 86 -2.07 -4.93 -4.12
CA ARG A 86 -3.10 -5.78 -3.50
C ARG A 86 -2.71 -7.24 -3.64
N ASP A 87 -2.94 -8.03 -2.61
CA ASP A 87 -2.68 -9.47 -2.68
C ASP A 87 -3.46 -10.11 -3.85
N GLY A 88 -2.84 -11.05 -4.58
CA GLY A 88 -3.39 -11.65 -5.80
C GLY A 88 -3.42 -10.74 -7.03
N SER A 89 -2.95 -9.49 -6.94
CA SER A 89 -2.86 -8.57 -8.07
C SER A 89 -1.49 -8.62 -8.75
N HIS A 90 -1.47 -8.37 -10.06
CA HIS A 90 -0.22 -8.23 -10.81
C HIS A 90 0.31 -6.79 -10.85
N ASP A 91 -0.54 -5.80 -10.57
CA ASP A 91 -0.19 -4.40 -10.70
C ASP A 91 0.45 -3.86 -9.43
N THR A 92 1.63 -3.27 -9.59
CA THR A 92 2.32 -2.55 -8.50
C THR A 92 2.17 -1.07 -8.72
N TRP A 93 1.88 -0.38 -7.64
CA TRP A 93 1.58 1.04 -7.62
C TRP A 93 2.63 1.76 -6.77
N VAL A 94 2.99 2.96 -7.20
CA VAL A 94 3.73 3.94 -6.41
C VAL A 94 2.69 4.88 -5.82
N TYR A 95 2.59 4.87 -4.50
CA TYR A 95 1.81 5.80 -3.71
C TYR A 95 2.64 7.05 -3.41
N VAL A 96 2.04 8.22 -3.54
CA VAL A 96 2.53 9.50 -3.01
C VAL A 96 1.37 10.22 -2.36
N GLY A 97 1.41 10.46 -1.05
CA GLY A 97 0.32 11.15 -0.38
C GLY A 97 0.49 11.33 1.12
N ASP A 98 -0.47 12.00 1.76
CA ASP A 98 -0.44 12.36 3.18
C ASP A 98 -0.98 11.27 4.13
N GLY A 99 -1.24 10.07 3.62
CA GLY A 99 -1.93 8.99 4.33
C GLY A 99 -3.45 9.10 4.35
N PHE A 100 -4.02 10.19 3.81
CA PHE A 100 -5.45 10.49 3.83
C PHE A 100 -5.97 10.74 2.40
N GLU A 101 -6.56 11.92 2.18
CA GLU A 101 -7.27 12.27 0.94
C GLU A 101 -6.35 12.81 -0.14
N GLN A 102 -5.24 13.48 0.23
CA GLN A 102 -4.32 14.03 -0.75
C GLN A 102 -3.31 12.96 -1.17
N ARG A 103 -3.65 12.22 -2.22
CA ARG A 103 -2.79 11.16 -2.75
C ARG A 103 -2.84 11.03 -4.27
N LEU A 104 -1.76 10.47 -4.80
CA LEU A 104 -1.62 9.97 -6.16
C LEU A 104 -1.12 8.52 -6.09
N GLU A 105 -1.76 7.63 -6.83
CA GLU A 105 -1.29 6.26 -7.03
C GLU A 105 -1.03 6.06 -8.53
N VAL A 106 0.21 5.72 -8.89
CA VAL A 106 0.63 5.54 -10.30
C VAL A 106 1.14 4.12 -10.49
N LEU A 107 0.81 3.48 -11.60
CA LEU A 107 1.44 2.20 -11.96
C LEU A 107 2.97 2.35 -11.97
N LEU A 108 3.66 1.38 -11.37
CA LEU A 108 5.12 1.39 -11.26
C LEU A 108 5.81 1.55 -12.63
N GLY A 109 5.25 0.90 -13.66
CA GLY A 109 5.76 0.97 -15.04
C GLY A 109 5.62 2.35 -15.70
N ASP A 110 4.75 3.21 -15.18
CA ASP A 110 4.51 4.56 -15.69
C ASP A 110 5.20 5.65 -14.86
N MET A 111 5.64 5.32 -13.64
CA MET A 111 6.20 6.28 -12.70
C MET A 111 7.41 7.04 -13.25
N TRP A 112 8.25 6.43 -14.08
CA TRP A 112 9.42 7.09 -14.65
C TRP A 112 9.06 8.34 -15.46
N ARG A 113 7.94 8.30 -16.21
CA ARG A 113 7.47 9.46 -16.98
C ARG A 113 7.03 10.61 -16.07
N ILE A 114 6.47 10.27 -14.91
CA ILE A 114 6.05 11.23 -13.90
C ILE A 114 7.28 11.88 -13.24
N VAL A 115 8.30 11.07 -12.88
CA VAL A 115 9.56 11.60 -12.32
C VAL A 115 10.25 12.54 -13.29
N GLU A 116 10.36 12.17 -14.57
CA GLU A 116 10.93 13.05 -15.61
C GLU A 116 10.13 14.34 -15.76
N ALA A 117 8.80 14.26 -15.79
CA ALA A 117 7.94 15.44 -15.90
C ALA A 117 8.08 16.38 -14.69
N PHE A 118 8.18 15.85 -13.47
CA PHE A 118 8.46 16.65 -12.28
C PHE A 118 9.81 17.36 -12.37
N GLY A 119 10.86 16.62 -12.76
CA GLY A 119 12.19 17.18 -12.95
C GLY A 119 12.20 18.36 -13.92
N HIS A 120 11.55 18.20 -15.08
CA HIS A 120 11.43 19.27 -16.07
C HIS A 120 10.58 20.46 -15.59
N ALA A 121 9.52 20.21 -14.82
CA ALA A 121 8.64 21.28 -14.35
C ALA A 121 9.32 22.23 -13.36
N VAL A 122 10.31 21.74 -12.60
CA VAL A 122 11.06 22.53 -11.61
C VAL A 122 12.44 22.97 -12.09
N GLU A 123 12.83 22.56 -13.30
CA GLU A 123 14.14 22.86 -13.87
C GLU A 123 14.34 24.39 -14.02
N GLY A 124 15.44 24.90 -13.43
CA GLY A 124 15.77 26.33 -13.47
C GLY A 124 15.03 27.20 -12.46
N LEU A 125 14.16 26.64 -11.62
CA LEU A 125 13.55 27.36 -10.49
C LEU A 125 14.50 27.40 -9.28
N PRO A 126 14.52 28.48 -8.49
CA PRO A 126 15.29 28.49 -7.25
C PRO A 126 14.67 27.49 -6.26
N PRO A 127 15.47 26.83 -5.41
CA PRO A 127 14.98 25.83 -4.46
C PRO A 127 14.03 26.40 -3.39
N GLU A 128 13.96 27.72 -3.24
CA GLU A 128 13.02 28.43 -2.36
C GLU A 128 11.77 29.02 -3.06
N ALA A 129 11.54 28.69 -4.34
CA ALA A 129 10.37 29.15 -5.12
C ALA A 129 9.04 28.55 -4.64
#